data_AF-A0A0M9AFD5-F1
#
_entry.id   AF-A0A0M9AFD5-F1
#
_cell.length_a   1.000
_cell.length_b   1.000
_cell.length_c   1.000
_cell.angle_alpha   90.00
_cell.angle_beta   90.00
_cell.angle_gamma   90.00
#
_symmetry.space_group_name_H-M   'P 1'
#
loop_
_entity.id
_entity.type
_entity.pdbx_description
1 polymer ?
#
loop_
_entity_poly.entity_id
_entity_poly.type
_entity_poly.pdbx_seq_one_letter_code
_entity_poly.pdbx_strand_id
1 'polypeptide(L)' 'MKAKALALFFLAFFLFLMPLALFPLAPWGPFGLPPLYLYLFLAWGLVLFLAYWFFRKP' A
#
# COMPACT_ATOMS: atom_id res chain seq x y z
N MET A 1 -11.29 17.97 5.08
CA MET A 1 -11.64 16.62 4.56
C MET A 1 -11.04 16.35 3.18
N LYS A 2 -11.27 17.20 2.17
CA LYS A 2 -10.79 16.97 0.79
C LYS A 2 -9.25 16.81 0.66
N ALA A 3 -8.46 17.66 1.33
CA ALA A 3 -6.99 17.57 1.25
C ALA A 3 -6.42 16.26 1.85
N LYS A 4 -6.97 15.79 2.98
CA LYS A 4 -6.55 14.51 3.60
C LYS A 4 -6.88 13.32 2.71
N ALA A 5 -8.07 13.32 2.09
CA ALA A 5 -8.47 12.28 1.14
C ALA A 5 -7.59 12.29 -0.11
N LEU A 6 -7.26 13.47 -0.62
CA LEU A 6 -6.38 13.63 -1.78
C LEU A 6 -4.96 13.14 -1.48
N ALA A 7 -4.41 13.49 -0.32
CA ALA A 7 -3.10 13.01 0.12
C ALA A 7 -3.08 11.47 0.28
N LEU A 8 -4.14 10.89 0.88
CA LEU A 8 -4.26 9.45 1.03
C LEU A 8 -4.38 8.74 -0.34
N PHE A 9 -5.11 9.35 -1.28
CA PHE A 9 -5.21 8.86 -2.65
C PHE A 9 -3.85 8.83 -3.35
N PHE A 10 -3.08 9.93 -3.32
CA PHE A 10 -1.74 9.96 -3.91
C PHE A 10 -0.80 8.96 -3.24
N LEU A 11 -0.83 8.85 -1.91
CA LEU A 11 -0.04 7.86 -1.18
C LEU A 11 -0.36 6.44 -1.67
N ALA A 12 -1.65 6.08 -1.72
CA ALA A 12 -2.07 4.78 -2.22
C ALA A 12 -1.62 4.58 -3.68
N PHE A 13 -1.84 5.58 -4.54
CA PHE A 13 -1.43 5.52 -5.93
C PHE A 13 0.06 5.20 -6.09
N PHE A 14 0.94 5.91 -5.37
CA PHE A 14 2.38 5.63 -5.43
C PHE A 14 2.73 4.25 -4.86
N LEU A 15 2.18 3.87 -3.70
CA LEU A 15 2.44 2.57 -3.10
C LEU A 15 2.02 1.41 -3.99
N PHE A 16 0.90 1.50 -4.70
CA PHE A 16 0.43 0.43 -5.57
C PHE A 16 1.03 0.47 -6.98
N LEU A 17 1.53 1.63 -7.44
CA LEU A 17 2.18 1.76 -8.75
C LEU A 17 3.67 1.38 -8.73
N MET A 18 4.39 1.72 -7.66
CA MET A 18 5.83 1.41 -7.51
C MET A 18 6.21 -0.07 -7.72
N PRO A 19 5.45 -1.06 -7.20
CA PRO A 19 5.82 -2.47 -7.35
C PRO A 19 5.55 -3.05 -8.75
N LEU A 20 4.76 -2.39 -9.62
CA LEU A 20 4.58 -2.83 -11.01
C LEU A 20 5.90 -2.81 -11.79
N ALA A 21 6.83 -1.93 -11.41
CA ALA A 21 8.17 -1.89 -12.00
C ALA A 21 9.06 -3.09 -11.58
N LEU A 22 8.63 -3.88 -10.60
CA LEU A 22 9.41 -5.01 -10.05
C LEU A 22 8.93 -6.39 -10.56
N PHE A 23 7.89 -6.43 -11.41
CA PHE A 23 7.34 -7.68 -11.95
C PHE A 23 8.10 -8.10 -13.23
N PRO A 24 8.57 -9.36 -13.39
CA PRO A 24 8.42 -10.54 -12.52
C PRO A 24 9.74 -10.94 -11.80
N LEU A 25 10.73 -10.04 -11.71
CA LEU A 25 12.12 -10.37 -11.37
C LEU A 25 12.39 -10.73 -9.90
N ALA A 26 11.39 -10.70 -9.03
CA ALA A 26 11.60 -10.99 -7.62
C ALA A 26 11.68 -12.51 -7.38
N PRO A 27 12.83 -13.06 -6.91
CA PRO A 27 12.89 -14.45 -6.49
C PRO A 27 11.85 -14.73 -5.39
N TRP A 28 11.33 -15.96 -5.37
CA TRP A 28 10.40 -16.42 -4.35
C TRP A 28 11.01 -16.15 -2.96
N GLY A 29 10.29 -15.37 -2.14
CA GLY A 29 10.74 -15.01 -0.81
C GLY A 29 10.70 -16.20 0.15
N PRO A 30 11.16 -16.03 1.40
CA PRO A 30 11.00 -17.05 2.42
C PRO A 30 9.51 -17.46 2.53
N PHE A 31 9.25 -18.76 2.72
CA PHE A 31 7.92 -19.37 2.75
C PHE A 31 7.17 -19.46 1.41
N GLY A 32 7.85 -19.24 0.27
CA GLY A 32 7.22 -19.37 -1.05
C GLY A 32 6.18 -18.28 -1.33
N LEU A 33 6.22 -17.17 -0.60
CA LEU A 33 5.43 -15.99 -0.90
C LEU A 33 6.28 -15.03 -1.73
N PRO A 34 5.80 -14.56 -2.89
CA PRO A 34 6.51 -13.54 -3.64
C PRO A 34 6.60 -12.28 -2.75
N PRO A 35 7.78 -11.67 -2.58
CA PRO A 35 7.97 -10.47 -1.74
C PRO A 35 6.98 -9.35 -2.08
N LEU A 36 6.56 -9.31 -3.33
CA LEU A 36 5.49 -8.46 -3.83
C LEU A 36 4.17 -8.58 -3.05
N TYR A 37 3.72 -9.80 -2.75
CA TYR A 37 2.47 -9.99 -2.00
C TYR A 37 2.56 -9.40 -0.61
N LEU A 38 3.69 -9.61 0.08
CA LEU A 38 3.94 -9.03 1.40
C LEU A 38 3.95 -7.51 1.35
N TYR A 39 4.62 -6.94 0.35
CA TYR A 39 4.63 -5.49 0.11
C TYR A 39 3.23 -4.93 -0.11
N LEU A 40 2.44 -5.53 -1.01
CA LEU A 40 1.08 -5.10 -1.32
C LEU A 40 0.16 -5.20 -0.09
N PHE A 41 0.33 -6.25 0.72
CA PHE A 41 -0.42 -6.42 1.97
C PHE A 41 -0.10 -5.33 2.98
N LEU A 42 1.18 -4.99 3.18
CA LEU A 42 1.60 -3.91 4.07
C LEU A 42 1.14 -2.54 3.58
N ALA A 43 1.26 -2.28 2.27
CA ALA A 43 0.77 -1.05 1.65
C ALA A 43 -0.75 -0.88 1.86
N TRP A 44 -1.51 -1.96 1.67
CA TRP A 44 -2.95 -1.98 1.93
C TRP A 44 -3.29 -1.69 3.40
N GLY A 45 -2.63 -2.39 4.33
CA GLY A 45 -2.82 -2.18 5.77
C GLY A 45 -2.52 -0.75 6.20
N LEU A 46 -1.45 -0.15 5.69
CA LEU A 46 -1.08 1.24 5.97
C LEU A 46 -2.16 2.23 5.48
N VAL A 47 -2.66 2.06 4.26
CA VAL A 47 -3.70 2.92 3.70
C VAL A 47 -4.98 2.84 4.53
N LEU A 48 -5.39 1.64 4.93
CA LEU A 48 -6.56 1.44 5.79
C LEU A 48 -6.37 2.06 7.18
N PHE A 49 -5.21 1.86 7.80
CA PHE A 49 -4.88 2.43 9.10
C PHE A 49 -4.95 3.96 9.07
N LEU A 50 -4.34 4.58 8.05
CA LEU A 50 -4.37 6.02 7.87
C LEU A 50 -5.78 6.55 7.53
N ALA A 51 -6.55 5.81 6.73
CA ALA A 51 -7.94 6.14 6.47
C ALA A 51 -8.75 6.17 7.77
N TYR A 52 -8.63 5.11 8.58
CA TYR A 52 -9.30 5.05 9.87
C TYR A 52 -8.84 6.19 10.79
N TRP A 53 -7.54 6.43 10.90
CA TRP A 53 -7.00 7.49 11.75
C TRP A 53 -7.46 8.90 11.35
N PHE A 54 -7.50 9.20 10.05
CA PHE A 54 -7.85 10.53 9.54
C PHE A 54 -9.35 10.80 9.48
N PHE A 55 -10.17 9.75 9.36
CA PHE A 55 -11.62 9.87 9.15
C PHE A 55 -12.46 9.27 10.29
N ARG A 56 -11.86 8.65 11.31
CA ARG A 56 -12.59 8.33 12.54
C ARG A 56 -13.20 9.62 13.09
N LYS A 57 -14.50 9.57 13.42
CA LYS A 57 -15.12 10.66 14.18
C LYS A 57 -14.43 10.76 15.55
N PRO A 58 -14.25 11.96 16.11
CA PRO A 58 -13.89 12.10 17.51
C PRO A 58 -14.92 11.42 18.41
#